data_AF-A0A3M1BLY8-F1
#
_entry.id   AF-A0A3M1BLY8-F1
#
_cell.length_a   1.000
_cell.length_b   1.000
_cell.length_c   1.000
_cell.angle_alpha   90.00
_cell.angle_beta   90.00
_cell.angle_gamma   90.00
#
_symmetry.space_group_name_H-M   'P 1'
#
loop_
_entity.id
_entity.type
_entity.pdbx_description
1 polymer ?
#
loop_
_entity_poly.entity_id
_entity_poly.type
_entity_poly.pdbx_seq_one_letter_code
_entity_poly.pdbx_strand_id
1 'polypeptide(L)'
;MLSLFKRLFSPFVGGGKEPKADKPNEDMKYLIAGLGNMGPDYDNTRHNIGFDVVDHLARSFNVSFKNDTLGDVASFRHKGRTFVLLKPSTYMNRSGKAVRYWLHKEKIPKERLLVV
;
A
#
# COMPACT_ATOMS: atom_id res chain seq x y z
N MET A 1 -62.98 -4.81 10.64
CA MET A 1 -62.81 -4.75 9.17
C MET A 1 -61.78 -3.68 8.77
N LEU A 2 -60.58 -3.69 9.39
CA LEU A 2 -59.49 -2.72 9.11
C LEU A 2 -58.10 -3.40 9.02
N SER A 3 -58.08 -4.73 8.91
CA SER A 3 -56.83 -5.53 8.90
C SER A 3 -56.37 -5.88 7.47
N LEU A 4 -57.24 -5.72 6.46
CA LEU A 4 -56.97 -6.21 5.11
C LEU A 4 -56.15 -5.24 4.24
N PHE A 5 -56.07 -3.95 4.60
CA PHE A 5 -55.36 -2.93 3.79
C PHE A 5 -53.87 -2.75 4.15
N LYS A 6 -53.41 -3.23 5.32
CA LYS A 6 -51.98 -3.14 5.70
C LYS A 6 -51.08 -4.14 4.97
N ARG A 7 -51.67 -5.07 4.21
CA ARG A 7 -50.93 -6.15 3.52
C ARG A 7 -50.59 -5.85 2.06
N LEU A 8 -51.10 -4.76 1.48
CA LEU A 8 -50.84 -4.37 0.09
C LEU A 8 -49.65 -3.41 -0.09
N PHE A 9 -49.08 -2.85 0.99
CA PHE A 9 -48.00 -1.85 0.92
C PHE A 9 -46.89 -2.10 1.95
N SER A 10 -46.51 -3.35 2.19
CA SER A 10 -45.24 -3.62 2.89
C SER A 10 -44.13 -3.57 1.84
N PRO A 11 -43.19 -2.62 1.90
CA PRO A 11 -42.02 -2.68 1.04
C PRO A 11 -41.22 -3.93 1.43
N PHE A 12 -40.99 -4.78 0.43
CA PHE A 12 -40.08 -5.91 0.49
C PHE A 12 -38.67 -5.36 0.82
N VAL A 13 -38.33 -5.31 2.11
CA VAL A 13 -36.97 -5.02 2.57
C VAL A 13 -36.16 -6.29 2.36
N GLY A 14 -35.74 -6.50 1.11
CA GLY A 14 -34.68 -7.43 0.77
C GLY A 14 -33.39 -6.94 1.41
N GLY A 15 -32.69 -7.84 2.11
CA GLY A 15 -31.40 -7.61 2.75
C GLY A 15 -30.27 -7.38 1.75
N GLY A 16 -30.34 -6.29 0.99
CA GLY A 16 -29.20 -5.70 0.32
C GLY A 16 -28.46 -4.85 1.33
N LYS A 17 -27.20 -5.17 1.62
CA LYS A 17 -26.30 -4.24 2.32
C LYS A 17 -26.31 -2.94 1.52
N GLU A 18 -26.76 -1.85 2.12
CA GLU A 18 -26.60 -0.51 1.54
C GLU A 18 -25.11 -0.33 1.16
N PRO A 19 -24.81 0.26 -0.01
CA PRO A 19 -23.45 0.63 -0.33
C PRO A 19 -22.97 1.60 0.75
N LYS A 20 -22.02 1.13 1.56
CA LYS A 20 -21.39 1.92 2.62
C LYS A 20 -20.81 3.17 1.97
N ALA A 21 -21.39 4.33 2.28
CA ALA A 21 -20.90 5.61 1.81
C ALA A 21 -19.38 5.71 2.04
N ASP A 22 -18.65 6.05 0.97
CA ASP A 22 -17.21 6.25 1.01
C ASP A 22 -16.90 7.33 2.04
N LYS A 23 -16.26 6.91 3.14
CA LYS A 23 -15.84 7.85 4.18
C LYS A 23 -14.83 8.83 3.56
N PRO A 24 -15.04 10.16 3.69
CA PRO A 24 -14.07 11.13 3.19
C PRO A 24 -12.77 11.04 4.01
N ASN A 25 -11.63 10.96 3.30
CA ASN A 25 -10.26 11.01 3.83
C ASN A 25 -9.87 9.94 4.86
N GLU A 26 -9.93 8.67 4.48
CA GLU A 26 -8.84 7.77 4.91
C GLU A 26 -7.57 8.21 4.16
N ASP A 27 -6.47 8.49 4.89
CA ASP A 27 -5.16 8.71 4.28
C ASP A 27 -4.83 7.52 3.37
N MET A 28 -5.04 7.69 2.06
CA MET A 28 -4.84 6.62 1.09
C MET A 28 -3.35 6.37 0.94
N LYS A 29 -2.87 5.31 1.59
CA LYS A 29 -1.48 4.87 1.55
C LYS A 29 -1.25 3.81 0.47
N TYR A 30 -0.08 3.90 -0.16
CA TYR A 30 0.44 2.95 -1.15
C TYR A 30 1.86 2.57 -0.75
N LEU A 31 2.24 1.32 -1.04
CA LEU A 31 3.60 0.83 -0.85
C LEU A 31 4.23 0.60 -2.22
N ILE A 32 5.41 1.17 -2.46
CA ILE A 32 6.25 0.90 -3.62
C ILE A 32 7.51 0.22 -3.10
N ALA A 33 7.65 -1.07 -3.35
CA ALA A 33 8.80 -1.85 -2.93
C ALA A 33 9.75 -2.01 -4.11
N GLY A 34 10.92 -1.37 -4.04
CA GLY A 34 12.03 -1.60 -4.96
C GLY A 34 12.79 -2.83 -4.50
N LEU A 35 12.86 -3.85 -5.33
CA LEU A 35 13.54 -5.09 -5.01
C LEU A 35 15.04 -5.01 -5.36
N GLY A 36 15.85 -5.62 -4.49
CA GLY A 36 17.31 -5.65 -4.62
C GLY A 36 17.94 -6.42 -3.46
N ASN A 37 19.27 -6.50 -3.47
CA ASN A 37 20.08 -6.93 -2.34
C ASN A 37 20.91 -5.75 -1.82
N MET A 38 20.97 -5.58 -0.50
CA MET A 38 21.86 -4.61 0.14
C MET A 38 23.31 -5.12 0.15
N GLY A 39 24.26 -4.18 0.08
CA GLY A 39 25.68 -4.43 0.23
C GLY A 39 26.46 -4.21 -1.07
N PRO A 40 27.77 -3.89 -0.95
CA PRO A 40 28.59 -3.42 -2.08
C PRO A 40 28.73 -4.44 -3.20
N ASP A 41 28.63 -5.74 -2.90
CA ASP A 41 28.72 -6.82 -3.89
C ASP A 41 27.55 -6.84 -4.88
N TYR A 42 26.45 -6.13 -4.57
CA TYR A 42 25.24 -6.10 -5.39
C TYR A 42 25.04 -4.78 -6.11
N ASP A 43 25.91 -3.79 -5.84
CA ASP A 43 25.85 -2.48 -6.46
C ASP A 43 26.00 -2.61 -7.99
N ASN A 44 25.18 -1.85 -8.74
CA ASN A 44 25.15 -1.84 -10.21
C ASN A 44 24.84 -3.19 -10.88
N THR A 45 24.24 -4.14 -10.16
CA THR A 45 23.71 -5.35 -10.77
C THR A 45 22.30 -5.12 -11.31
N ARG A 46 21.92 -5.80 -12.41
CA ARG A 46 20.54 -5.77 -12.95
C ARG A 46 19.48 -6.19 -11.92
N HIS A 47 19.90 -6.91 -10.88
CA HIS A 47 19.04 -7.37 -9.80
C HIS A 47 18.60 -6.27 -8.83
N ASN A 48 19.32 -5.13 -8.81
CA ASN A 48 19.05 -3.98 -7.96
C ASN A 48 18.30 -2.85 -8.68
N ILE A 49 17.78 -3.08 -9.90
CA ILE A 49 17.05 -2.06 -10.65
C ILE A 49 15.84 -1.52 -9.88
N GLY A 50 15.21 -2.35 -9.04
CA GLY A 50 14.13 -1.92 -8.16
C GLY A 50 14.59 -0.85 -7.15
N PHE A 51 15.79 -0.98 -6.60
CA PHE A 51 16.40 0.05 -5.73
C PHE A 51 16.65 1.34 -6.49
N ASP A 52 17.18 1.27 -7.71
CA ASP A 52 17.45 2.45 -8.54
C ASP A 52 16.17 3.24 -8.85
N VAL A 53 15.07 2.55 -9.17
CA VAL A 53 13.78 3.19 -9.44
C VAL A 53 13.26 3.92 -8.21
N VAL A 54 13.26 3.28 -7.03
CA VAL A 54 12.75 3.94 -5.82
C VAL A 54 13.69 5.03 -5.31
N ASP A 55 15.00 4.94 -5.56
CA ASP A 55 15.95 6.02 -5.30
C ASP A 55 15.71 7.23 -6.21
N HIS A 56 15.46 7.00 -7.51
CA HIS A 56 15.09 8.07 -8.43
C HIS A 56 13.76 8.75 -8.03
N LEU A 57 12.78 7.95 -7.59
CA LEU A 57 11.50 8.46 -7.13
C LEU A 57 11.66 9.29 -5.84
N ALA A 58 12.44 8.80 -4.87
CA ALA A 58 12.73 9.52 -3.63
C ALA A 58 13.40 10.88 -3.91
N ARG A 59 14.39 10.91 -4.82
CA ARG A 59 15.04 12.15 -5.27
C ARG A 59 14.05 13.11 -5.94
N SER A 60 13.17 12.62 -6.80
CA SER A 60 12.17 13.44 -7.49
C SER A 60 11.20 14.14 -6.54
N PHE A 61 10.96 13.56 -5.37
CA PHE A 61 10.11 14.13 -4.32
C PHE A 61 10.90 14.79 -3.18
N ASN A 62 12.22 14.93 -3.30
CA ASN A 62 13.11 15.47 -2.26
C ASN A 62 12.96 14.79 -0.90
N VAL A 63 12.80 13.46 -0.89
CA VAL A 63 12.74 12.65 0.33
C VAL A 63 13.95 11.72 0.42
N SER A 64 14.42 11.50 1.64
CA SER A 64 15.58 10.64 1.92
C SER A 64 15.13 9.33 2.58
N PHE A 65 15.75 8.23 2.18
CA PHE A 65 15.61 6.96 2.89
C PHE A 65 16.20 7.03 4.30
N LYS A 66 15.54 6.35 5.23
CA LYS A 66 16.02 6.11 6.59
C LYS A 66 15.98 4.62 6.86
N ASN A 67 16.99 4.12 7.55
CA ASN A 67 17.00 2.73 7.97
C ASN A 67 15.91 2.48 9.02
N ASP A 68 15.12 1.43 8.83
CA ASP A 68 14.10 0.95 9.76
C ASP A 68 14.01 -0.58 9.62
N THR A 69 13.06 -1.16 10.33
CA THR A 69 12.78 -2.58 10.40
C THR A 69 12.61 -3.17 9.00
N LEU A 70 13.49 -4.11 8.67
CA LEU A 70 13.51 -4.88 7.42
C LEU A 70 13.71 -4.04 6.14
N GLY A 71 14.22 -2.81 6.23
CA GLY A 71 14.60 -2.07 5.04
C GLY A 71 14.84 -0.58 5.26
N ASP A 72 15.35 0.04 4.22
CA ASP A 72 15.39 1.49 4.12
C ASP A 72 14.03 1.98 3.62
N VAL A 73 13.48 2.99 4.30
CA VAL A 73 12.14 3.52 4.02
C VAL A 73 12.16 5.03 3.85
N ALA A 74 11.38 5.51 2.89
CA ALA A 74 11.05 6.92 2.70
C ALA A 74 9.55 7.07 2.49
N SER A 75 9.01 8.27 2.67
CA SER A 75 7.61 8.55 2.32
C SER A 75 7.42 9.96 1.79
N PHE A 76 6.47 10.11 0.87
CA PHE A 76 6.09 11.41 0.32
C PHE A 76 4.57 11.47 0.08
N ARG A 77 4.05 12.69 -0.08
CA ARG A 77 2.64 12.90 -0.45
C ARG A 77 2.53 13.38 -1.89
N HIS A 78 1.57 12.84 -2.63
CA HIS A 78 1.25 13.28 -3.98
C HIS A 78 -0.25 13.17 -4.23
N LYS A 79 -0.89 14.26 -4.67
CA LYS A 79 -2.33 14.32 -5.00
C LYS A 79 -3.23 13.68 -3.91
N GLY A 80 -3.04 14.11 -2.67
CA GLY A 80 -3.83 13.64 -1.52
C GLY A 80 -3.53 12.22 -1.02
N ARG A 81 -2.56 11.51 -1.63
CA ARG A 81 -2.16 10.14 -1.26
C ARG A 81 -0.78 10.15 -0.62
N THR A 82 -0.53 9.17 0.23
CA THR A 82 0.79 8.94 0.85
C THR A 82 1.43 7.73 0.21
N PHE A 83 2.65 7.88 -0.25
CA PHE A 83 3.45 6.80 -0.83
C PHE A 83 4.57 6.46 0.11
N VAL A 84 4.68 5.18 0.46
CA VAL A 84 5.78 4.62 1.23
C VAL A 84 6.69 3.90 0.24
N LEU A 85 7.97 4.25 0.25
CA LEU A 85 9.01 3.62 -0.54
C LEU A 85 9.77 2.65 0.35
N LEU A 86 10.03 1.44 -0.14
CA LEU A 86 10.75 0.42 0.59
C LEU A 86 11.87 -0.16 -0.26
N LYS A 87 13.08 -0.19 0.30
CA LYS A 87 14.19 -1.03 -0.14
C LYS A 87 14.43 -2.12 0.91
N PRO A 88 13.95 -3.36 0.71
CA PRO A 88 14.13 -4.43 1.70
C PRO A 88 15.60 -4.65 2.06
N SER A 89 15.92 -4.76 3.35
CA SER A 89 17.26 -5.13 3.81
C SER A 89 17.46 -6.65 3.93
N THR A 90 16.49 -7.42 3.46
CA THR A 90 16.61 -8.88 3.31
C THR A 90 17.33 -9.23 2.01
N TYR A 91 17.85 -10.45 1.90
CA TYR A 91 18.14 -11.01 0.58
C TYR A 91 16.87 -11.09 -0.28
N MET A 92 17.03 -10.97 -1.59
CA MET A 92 15.95 -10.91 -2.59
C MET A 92 14.95 -12.05 -2.43
N ASN A 93 15.44 -13.28 -2.24
CA ASN A 93 14.60 -14.47 -2.06
C ASN A 93 13.71 -14.42 -0.82
N ARG A 94 13.91 -13.43 0.07
CA ARG A 94 13.16 -13.21 1.30
C ARG A 94 12.48 -11.83 1.36
N SER A 95 12.46 -11.07 0.27
CA SER A 95 11.84 -9.74 0.20
C SER A 95 10.36 -9.73 0.61
N GLY A 96 9.65 -10.83 0.38
CA GLY A 96 8.26 -10.98 0.84
C GLY A 96 8.08 -10.81 2.35
N LYS A 97 9.11 -11.08 3.17
CA LYS A 97 9.05 -10.83 4.63
C LYS A 97 9.00 -9.33 4.93
N ALA A 98 9.84 -8.54 4.29
CA ALA A 98 9.88 -7.09 4.44
C ALA A 98 8.61 -6.43 3.88
N VAL A 99 8.21 -6.82 2.66
CA VAL A 99 6.99 -6.30 2.02
C VAL A 99 5.76 -6.57 2.88
N ARG A 100 5.58 -7.81 3.36
CA ARG A 100 4.46 -8.18 4.23
C ARG A 100 4.47 -7.36 5.53
N TYR A 101 5.63 -7.21 6.16
CA TYR A 101 5.76 -6.42 7.39
C TYR A 101 5.29 -4.97 7.15
N TRP A 102 5.74 -4.33 6.07
CA TRP A 102 5.39 -2.93 5.78
C TRP A 102 3.93 -2.74 5.35
N LEU A 103 3.34 -3.69 4.62
CA LEU A 103 1.90 -3.68 4.35
C LEU A 103 1.09 -3.69 5.66
N HIS A 104 1.47 -4.53 6.63
CA HIS A 104 0.77 -4.58 7.92
C HIS A 104 1.04 -3.35 8.80
N LYS A 105 2.30 -2.90 8.92
CA LYS A 105 2.69 -1.73 9.72
C LYS A 105 1.94 -0.48 9.26
N GLU A 106 1.88 -0.25 7.95
CA GLU A 106 1.25 0.93 7.36
C GLU A 106 -0.25 0.76 7.10
N LYS A 107 -0.81 -0.42 7.37
CA LYS A 107 -2.21 -0.79 7.09
C LYS A 107 -2.57 -0.61 5.61
N ILE A 108 -1.64 -0.98 4.73
CA ILE A 108 -1.80 -0.87 3.27
C ILE A 108 -2.37 -2.20 2.75
N PRO A 109 -3.52 -2.20 2.07
CA PRO A 109 -4.06 -3.40 1.44
C PRO A 109 -3.19 -3.80 0.24
N LYS A 110 -3.14 -5.09 -0.08
CA LYS A 110 -2.26 -5.65 -1.14
C LYS A 110 -2.52 -5.03 -2.52
N GLU A 111 -3.74 -4.57 -2.78
CA GLU A 111 -4.16 -3.92 -4.03
C GLU A 111 -3.49 -2.55 -4.23
N ARG A 112 -2.85 -2.00 -3.19
CA ARG A 112 -2.09 -0.73 -3.20
C ARG A 112 -0.58 -0.96 -3.10
N LEU A 113 -0.13 -2.18 -3.35
CA LEU A 113 1.28 -2.53 -3.48
C LEU A 113 1.70 -2.43 -4.96
N LEU A 114 2.81 -1.74 -5.20
CA LEU A 114 3.61 -1.87 -6.41
C LEU A 114 4.95 -2.50 -6.03
N VAL A 115 5.36 -3.52 -6.77
CA VAL A 115 6.69 -4.12 -6.66
C VAL A 115 7.44 -3.80 -7.93
N VAL A 116 8.65 -3.28 -7.79
CA VAL A 116 9.56 -2.94 -8.89
C VAL A 116 10.78 -3.83 -8.82
#